data_AF-A0A096DKR8-F1
#
_entry.id   AF-A0A096DKR8-F1
#
_cell.length_a   1.000
_cell.length_b   1.000
_cell.length_c   1.000
_cell.angle_alpha   90.00
_cell.angle_beta   90.00
_cell.angle_gamma   90.00
#
_symmetry.space_group_name_H-M   'P 1'
#
loop_
_entity.id
_entity.type
_entity.pdbx_description
1 polymer ?
#
loop_
_entity_poly.entity_id
_entity_poly.type
_entity_poly.pdbx_seq_one_letter_code
_entity_poly.pdbx_strand_id
1 'polypeptide(L)'
;MCILKLTDYKAEIAERICIDRFENDLMLALNNFSERDIKSTIQLIKNSIIELEEKGVIFDLRLINLYCIMNLGLAWSMYRKGKIIQKEESVIGRIFKIDETKLKEKLIIYLTEQKNYKLLIEDISYRYFTLYLSRHIKDIMNRMEVGFHPSILDEVDLKNVFINFLKKFSVDLLIMGIIDEYQRCSD
;
A
#
# COMPACT_ATOMS: atom_id res chain seq x y z
N MET A 1 5.99 29.96 -12.11
CA MET A 1 7.09 29.02 -11.81
C MET A 1 6.71 28.30 -10.52
N CYS A 2 6.21 27.06 -10.58
CA CYS A 2 5.98 26.28 -9.35
C CYS A 2 7.33 25.77 -8.87
N ILE A 3 7.72 26.15 -7.66
CA ILE A 3 8.85 25.53 -6.99
C ILE A 3 8.36 24.16 -6.54
N LEU A 4 8.75 23.10 -7.26
CA LEU A 4 8.55 21.71 -6.82
C LEU A 4 9.16 21.58 -5.42
N LYS A 5 8.37 21.14 -4.44
CA LYS A 5 8.95 20.78 -3.14
C LYS A 5 9.83 19.55 -3.36
N LEU A 6 10.93 19.43 -2.62
CA LEU A 6 11.82 18.26 -2.70
C LEU A 6 11.05 16.94 -2.54
N THR A 7 9.99 16.96 -1.72
CA THR A 7 9.04 15.87 -1.50
C THR A 7 8.24 15.51 -2.76
N ASP A 8 7.78 16.49 -3.55
CA ASP A 8 7.06 16.26 -4.80
C ASP A 8 7.98 15.58 -5.83
N TYR A 9 9.24 16.01 -5.91
CA TYR A 9 10.26 15.39 -6.76
C TYR A 9 10.51 13.91 -6.39
N LYS A 10 10.54 13.58 -5.09
CA LYS A 10 10.68 12.19 -4.64
C LYS A 10 9.45 11.33 -4.98
N ALA A 11 8.26 11.92 -4.89
CA ALA A 11 7.03 11.26 -5.34
C ALA A 11 7.04 10.98 -6.86
N GLU A 12 7.58 11.89 -7.67
CA GLU A 12 7.76 11.65 -9.11
C GLU A 12 8.78 10.55 -9.42
N ILE A 13 9.89 10.48 -8.66
CA ILE A 13 10.83 9.36 -8.77
C ILE A 13 10.13 8.03 -8.47
N ALA A 14 9.35 7.98 -7.39
CA ALA A 14 8.60 6.79 -7.01
C ALA A 14 7.62 6.36 -8.11
N GLU A 15 6.93 7.31 -8.72
CA GLU A 15 6.03 7.06 -9.86
C GLU A 15 6.75 6.40 -11.03
N ARG A 16 7.90 6.95 -11.45
CA ARG A 16 8.68 6.38 -12.56
C ARG A 16 9.14 4.95 -12.27
N ILE A 17 9.62 4.68 -11.05
CA ILE A 17 10.01 3.33 -10.62
C ILE A 17 8.80 2.39 -10.69
N CYS A 18 7.63 2.84 -10.24
CA CYS A 18 6.45 1.99 -10.23
C CYS A 18 5.93 1.70 -11.63
N ILE A 19 5.89 2.69 -12.53
CA ILE A 19 5.48 2.49 -13.93
C ILE A 19 6.38 1.46 -14.59
N ASP A 20 7.71 1.65 -14.50
CA ASP A 20 8.69 0.71 -15.04
C ASP A 20 8.46 -0.72 -14.52
N ARG A 21 8.14 -0.87 -13.24
CA ARG A 21 7.84 -2.18 -12.64
C ARG A 21 6.54 -2.78 -13.13
N PHE A 22 5.46 -2.01 -13.26
CA PHE A 22 4.21 -2.54 -13.80
C PHE A 22 4.34 -3.00 -15.27
N GLU A 23 5.22 -2.36 -16.03
CA GLU A 23 5.50 -2.73 -17.43
C GLU A 23 6.42 -3.96 -17.55
N ASN A 24 7.39 -4.11 -16.64
CA ASN A 24 8.48 -5.09 -16.80
C ASN A 24 8.48 -6.23 -15.77
N ASP A 25 7.73 -6.14 -14.67
CA ASP A 25 7.67 -7.19 -13.65
C ASP A 25 6.56 -8.21 -13.97
N LEU A 26 6.97 -9.44 -14.25
CA LEU A 26 6.07 -10.54 -14.61
C LEU A 26 5.00 -10.79 -13.53
N MET A 27 5.33 -10.65 -12.24
CA MET A 27 4.38 -10.93 -11.16
C MET A 27 3.25 -9.91 -11.14
N LEU A 28 3.57 -8.63 -11.37
CA LEU A 28 2.57 -7.57 -11.47
C LEU A 28 1.72 -7.72 -12.73
N ALA A 29 2.36 -8.01 -13.87
CA ALA A 29 1.68 -8.21 -15.14
C ALA A 29 0.66 -9.36 -15.06
N LEU A 30 1.05 -10.51 -14.50
CA LEU A 30 0.18 -11.69 -14.37
C LEU A 30 -1.02 -11.49 -13.43
N ASN A 31 -0.99 -10.47 -12.57
CA ASN A 31 -2.13 -10.16 -11.70
C ASN A 31 -3.26 -9.44 -12.44
N ASN A 32 -3.00 -9.01 -13.68
CA ASN A 32 -3.93 -8.31 -14.55
C ASN A 32 -4.61 -7.15 -13.82
N PHE A 33 -3.85 -6.20 -13.28
CA PHE A 33 -4.45 -4.99 -12.71
C PHE A 33 -5.19 -4.20 -13.79
N SER A 34 -6.31 -3.56 -13.43
CA SER A 34 -6.91 -2.55 -14.30
C SER A 34 -6.00 -1.32 -14.38
N GLU A 35 -6.02 -0.57 -15.49
CA GLU A 35 -5.21 0.65 -15.62
C GLU A 35 -5.54 1.67 -14.50
N ARG A 36 -6.81 1.72 -14.10
CA ARG A 36 -7.27 2.54 -12.97
C ARG A 36 -6.62 2.11 -11.65
N ASP A 37 -6.52 0.81 -11.40
CA ASP A 37 -5.92 0.29 -10.16
C ASP A 37 -4.41 0.43 -10.14
N ILE A 38 -3.74 0.33 -11.30
CA ILE A 38 -2.32 0.66 -11.44
C ILE A 38 -2.08 2.11 -10.99
N LYS A 39 -2.81 3.07 -11.60
CA LYS A 39 -2.72 4.50 -11.25
C LYS A 39 -3.01 4.74 -9.77
N SER A 40 -4.04 4.08 -9.23
CA SER A 40 -4.43 4.22 -7.82
C SER A 40 -3.36 3.66 -6.88
N THR A 41 -2.76 2.51 -7.21
CA THR A 41 -1.67 1.90 -6.45
C THR A 41 -0.45 2.81 -6.41
N ILE A 42 -0.05 3.36 -7.56
CA ILE A 42 1.05 4.32 -7.66
C ILE A 42 0.78 5.54 -6.79
N GLN A 43 -0.44 6.10 -6.86
CA GLN A 43 -0.80 7.27 -6.08
C GLN A 43 -0.78 7.00 -4.57
N LEU A 44 -1.21 5.81 -4.12
CA LEU A 44 -1.11 5.41 -2.72
C LEU A 44 0.34 5.34 -2.22
N ILE A 45 1.26 4.82 -3.05
CA ILE A 45 2.69 4.78 -2.72
C ILE A 45 3.26 6.20 -2.62
N LYS A 46 2.95 7.07 -3.59
CA LYS A 46 3.37 8.49 -3.57
C LYS A 46 2.90 9.18 -2.30
N ASN A 47 1.61 9.08 -1.99
CA ASN A 47 1.04 9.71 -0.79
C ASN A 47 1.70 9.17 0.49
N SER A 48 2.00 7.88 0.56
CA SER A 48 2.66 7.29 1.73
C SER A 48 4.08 7.83 1.92
N ILE A 49 4.83 8.06 0.83
CA ILE A 49 6.17 8.69 0.92
C ILE A 49 6.03 10.12 1.47
N ILE A 50 5.11 10.90 0.94
CA ILE A 50 4.84 12.28 1.38
C ILE A 50 4.49 12.30 2.88
N GLU A 51 3.53 11.48 3.30
CA GLU A 51 3.10 11.39 4.71
C GLU A 51 4.24 10.93 5.65
N LEU A 52 5.15 10.08 5.17
CA LEU A 52 6.33 9.65 5.94
C LEU A 52 7.41 10.73 6.01
N GLU A 53 7.59 11.55 4.97
CA GLU A 53 8.49 12.71 5.00
C GLU A 53 7.98 13.80 5.95
N GLU A 54 6.66 14.01 5.98
CA GLU A 54 6.02 14.86 7.00
C GLU A 54 6.25 14.32 8.43
N LYS A 55 6.46 13.00 8.55
CA LYS A 55 6.93 12.31 9.75
C LYS A 55 8.45 12.27 9.92
N GLY A 56 9.20 13.04 9.12
CA GLY A 56 10.64 13.26 9.26
C GLY A 56 11.53 12.14 8.74
N VAL A 57 10.94 11.15 8.07
CA VAL A 57 11.69 10.11 7.37
C VAL A 57 12.35 10.72 6.14
N ILE A 58 13.67 10.68 6.08
CA ILE A 58 14.40 11.16 4.90
C ILE A 58 14.48 10.05 3.85
N PHE A 59 13.75 10.24 2.74
CA PHE A 59 13.83 9.34 1.59
C PHE A 59 14.97 9.74 0.65
N ASP A 60 16.03 8.92 0.59
CA ASP A 60 17.01 8.95 -0.50
C ASP A 60 16.58 8.02 -1.65
N LEU A 61 17.25 8.06 -2.80
CA LEU A 61 16.90 7.24 -3.97
C LEU A 61 16.89 5.73 -3.67
N ARG A 62 17.78 5.26 -2.77
CA ARG A 62 17.86 3.83 -2.42
C ARG A 62 16.66 3.43 -1.58
N LEU A 63 16.28 4.25 -0.61
CA LEU A 63 15.11 4.00 0.23
C LEU A 63 13.81 4.13 -0.58
N ILE A 64 13.72 5.08 -1.52
CA ILE A 64 12.57 5.17 -2.43
C ILE A 64 12.43 3.88 -3.24
N ASN A 65 13.50 3.41 -3.87
CA ASN A 65 13.46 2.18 -4.65
C ASN A 65 13.07 0.95 -3.81
N LEU A 66 13.67 0.82 -2.61
CA LEU A 66 13.32 -0.24 -1.67
C LEU A 66 11.84 -0.19 -1.26
N TYR A 67 11.34 1.01 -0.98
CA TYR A 67 9.96 1.25 -0.58
C TYR A 67 8.97 0.94 -1.71
N CYS A 68 9.28 1.35 -2.95
CA CYS A 68 8.47 0.99 -4.12
C CYS A 68 8.44 -0.52 -4.34
N ILE A 69 9.59 -1.21 -4.33
CA ILE A 69 9.65 -2.67 -4.52
C ILE A 69 8.83 -3.40 -3.47
N MET A 70 8.99 -3.02 -2.19
CA MET A 70 8.22 -3.61 -1.09
C MET A 70 6.71 -3.44 -1.29
N ASN A 71 6.25 -2.21 -1.56
CA ASN A 71 4.83 -1.93 -1.73
C ASN A 71 4.27 -2.58 -2.99
N LEU A 72 5.02 -2.68 -4.09
CA LEU A 72 4.56 -3.37 -5.29
C LEU A 72 4.44 -4.88 -5.09
N GLY A 73 5.38 -5.51 -4.39
CA GLY A 73 5.23 -6.92 -3.99
C GLY A 73 3.99 -7.13 -3.11
N LEU A 74 3.75 -6.20 -2.19
CA LEU A 74 2.56 -6.21 -1.35
C LEU A 74 1.27 -6.01 -2.18
N ALA A 75 1.30 -5.12 -3.16
CA ALA A 75 0.22 -4.89 -4.12
C ALA A 75 -0.12 -6.14 -4.89
N TRP A 76 0.87 -6.82 -5.45
CA TRP A 76 0.67 -8.10 -6.11
C TRP A 76 -0.06 -9.10 -5.18
N SER A 77 0.45 -9.28 -3.97
CA SER A 77 -0.09 -10.25 -3.01
C SER A 77 -1.53 -9.92 -2.60
N MET A 78 -1.79 -8.68 -2.18
CA MET A 78 -3.08 -8.29 -1.59
C MET A 78 -4.17 -8.12 -2.64
N TYR A 79 -3.84 -7.54 -3.79
CA TYR A 79 -4.78 -7.40 -4.89
C TYR A 79 -5.23 -8.77 -5.41
N ARG A 80 -4.30 -9.72 -5.58
CA ARG A 80 -4.62 -11.09 -5.99
C ARG A 80 -5.55 -11.78 -5.00
N LYS A 81 -5.28 -11.62 -3.70
CA LYS A 81 -6.13 -12.16 -2.64
C LYS A 81 -7.51 -11.54 -2.66
N GLY A 82 -7.62 -10.24 -2.91
CA GLY A 82 -8.90 -9.55 -3.09
C GLY A 82 -9.74 -10.16 -4.21
N LYS A 83 -9.12 -10.43 -5.37
CA LYS A 83 -9.79 -11.12 -6.48
C LYS A 83 -10.31 -12.49 -6.09
N ILE A 84 -9.47 -13.30 -5.46
CA ILE A 84 -9.84 -14.66 -5.00
C ILE A 84 -11.01 -14.59 -4.03
N ILE A 85 -10.98 -13.69 -3.05
CA ILE A 85 -12.06 -13.50 -2.07
C ILE A 85 -13.38 -13.19 -2.79
N GLN A 86 -13.36 -12.25 -3.75
CA GLN A 86 -14.57 -11.92 -4.49
C GLN A 86 -15.07 -13.10 -5.34
N LYS A 87 -14.17 -13.82 -6.01
CA LYS A 87 -14.51 -14.95 -6.87
C LYS A 87 -15.10 -16.13 -6.07
N GLU A 88 -14.53 -16.44 -4.92
CA GLU A 88 -14.93 -17.59 -4.11
C GLU A 88 -16.14 -17.29 -3.21
N GLU A 89 -16.22 -16.07 -2.67
CA GLU A 89 -17.25 -15.73 -1.69
C GLU A 89 -18.37 -14.84 -2.24
N SER A 90 -18.20 -14.20 -3.39
CA SER A 90 -19.14 -13.21 -3.91
C SER A 90 -19.44 -12.09 -2.90
N VAL A 91 -18.41 -11.62 -2.18
CA VAL A 91 -18.52 -10.67 -1.07
C VAL A 91 -19.37 -9.47 -1.43
N ILE A 92 -19.08 -8.86 -2.58
CA ILE A 92 -19.81 -7.69 -3.04
C ILE A 92 -21.30 -8.02 -3.29
N GLY A 93 -21.65 -9.17 -3.86
CA GLY A 93 -23.04 -9.61 -4.04
C GLY A 93 -23.80 -9.83 -2.72
N ARG A 94 -23.10 -10.25 -1.66
CA ARG A 94 -23.67 -10.35 -0.29
C ARG A 94 -23.92 -8.97 0.33
N ILE A 95 -23.11 -7.97 -0.04
CA ILE A 95 -23.19 -6.58 0.45
C ILE A 95 -24.17 -5.73 -0.39
N PHE A 96 -24.35 -6.03 -1.68
CA PHE A 96 -25.07 -5.23 -2.69
C PHE A 96 -26.58 -5.07 -2.50
N LYS A 97 -27.16 -5.53 -1.39
CA LYS A 97 -28.49 -5.04 -0.99
C LYS A 97 -28.47 -3.53 -0.64
N ILE A 98 -27.36 -2.82 -0.84
CA ILE A 98 -27.14 -1.46 -0.37
C ILE A 98 -26.35 -0.64 -1.41
N ASP A 99 -26.75 0.62 -1.58
CA ASP A 99 -26.16 1.73 -2.35
C ASP A 99 -24.62 1.70 -2.53
N GLU A 100 -24.20 1.82 -3.81
CA GLU A 100 -22.82 1.85 -4.30
C GLU A 100 -21.96 2.94 -3.66
N THR A 101 -22.56 4.06 -3.28
CA THR A 101 -21.85 5.22 -2.71
C THR A 101 -21.10 4.92 -1.41
N LYS A 102 -21.43 3.81 -0.72
CA LYS A 102 -20.79 3.37 0.54
C LYS A 102 -20.08 2.01 0.43
N LEU A 103 -19.77 1.54 -0.79
CA LEU A 103 -19.21 0.20 -0.98
C LEU A 103 -17.85 0.03 -0.30
N LYS A 104 -16.93 1.00 -0.46
CA LYS A 104 -15.59 0.94 0.14
C LYS A 104 -15.65 0.84 1.66
N GLU A 105 -16.45 1.68 2.31
CA GLU A 105 -16.60 1.68 3.78
C GLU A 105 -17.13 0.35 4.31
N LYS A 106 -18.13 -0.23 3.64
CA LYS A 106 -18.68 -1.53 4.02
C LYS A 106 -17.68 -2.67 3.84
N LEU A 107 -16.88 -2.62 2.76
CA LEU A 107 -15.81 -3.59 2.55
C LEU A 107 -14.74 -3.48 3.64
N ILE A 108 -14.38 -2.27 4.06
CA ILE A 108 -13.47 -2.07 5.20
C ILE A 108 -14.04 -2.75 6.45
N ILE A 109 -15.32 -2.49 6.78
CA ILE A 109 -15.98 -3.09 7.95
C ILE A 109 -15.96 -4.62 7.85
N TYR A 110 -16.41 -5.18 6.72
CA TYR A 110 -16.42 -6.63 6.48
C TYR A 110 -15.04 -7.27 6.68
N LEU A 111 -13.99 -6.66 6.13
CA LEU A 111 -12.62 -7.18 6.24
C LEU A 111 -12.02 -7.05 7.64
N THR A 112 -12.43 -6.04 8.40
CA THR A 112 -11.88 -5.76 9.73
C THR A 112 -12.62 -6.47 10.86
N GLU A 113 -13.92 -6.73 10.70
CA GLU A 113 -14.72 -7.52 11.65
C GLU A 113 -14.41 -9.02 11.58
N GLN A 114 -13.95 -9.50 10.43
CA GLN A 114 -13.55 -10.89 10.26
C GLN A 114 -12.13 -11.15 10.75
N LYS A 115 -12.04 -11.95 11.81
CA LYS A 115 -10.76 -12.33 12.44
C LYS A 115 -9.73 -12.87 11.43
N ASN A 116 -10.15 -13.68 10.47
CA ASN A 116 -9.25 -14.28 9.48
C ASN A 116 -8.60 -13.22 8.58
N TYR A 117 -9.38 -12.26 8.09
CA TYR A 117 -8.86 -11.18 7.23
C TYR A 117 -8.00 -10.21 7.99
N LYS A 118 -8.38 -9.87 9.23
CA LYS A 118 -7.54 -9.08 10.13
C LYS A 118 -6.17 -9.74 10.32
N LEU A 119 -6.13 -11.01 10.71
CA LEU A 119 -4.87 -11.75 10.93
C LEU A 119 -4.04 -11.85 9.64
N LEU A 120 -4.67 -12.06 8.48
CA LEU A 120 -4.01 -12.09 7.18
C LEU A 120 -3.31 -10.75 6.87
N ILE A 121 -4.01 -9.63 7.04
CA ILE A 121 -3.47 -8.29 6.81
C ILE A 121 -2.29 -8.03 7.74
N GLU A 122 -2.40 -8.41 9.01
CA GLU A 122 -1.34 -8.24 9.99
C GLU A 122 -0.10 -9.08 9.66
N ASP A 123 -0.26 -10.37 9.36
CA ASP A 123 0.85 -11.27 9.02
C ASP A 123 1.59 -10.79 7.77
N ILE A 124 0.86 -10.47 6.70
CA ILE A 124 1.47 -10.05 5.44
C ILE A 124 2.19 -8.71 5.62
N SER A 125 1.57 -7.73 6.27
CA SER A 125 2.20 -6.43 6.51
C SER A 125 3.49 -6.58 7.31
N TYR A 126 3.46 -7.39 8.37
CA TYR A 126 4.65 -7.67 9.18
C TYR A 126 5.73 -8.38 8.39
N ARG A 127 5.36 -9.36 7.56
CA ARG A 127 6.29 -10.11 6.71
C ARG A 127 7.01 -9.21 5.72
N TYR A 128 6.28 -8.34 5.01
CA TYR A 128 6.89 -7.39 4.08
C TYR A 128 7.78 -6.38 4.81
N PHE A 129 7.34 -5.87 5.95
CA PHE A 129 8.19 -5.03 6.80
C PHE A 129 9.50 -5.75 7.17
N THR A 130 9.40 -6.99 7.67
CA THR A 130 10.56 -7.77 8.09
C THR A 130 11.52 -8.03 6.93
N LEU A 131 11.01 -8.43 5.78
CA LEU A 131 11.83 -8.76 4.61
C LEU A 131 12.57 -7.54 4.04
N TYR A 132 11.91 -6.39 3.99
CA TYR A 132 12.41 -5.24 3.24
C TYR A 132 12.97 -4.13 4.13
N LEU A 133 12.32 -3.78 5.24
CA LEU A 133 12.63 -2.57 6.01
C LEU A 133 13.30 -2.84 7.35
N SER A 134 13.09 -3.99 8.00
CA SER A 134 13.54 -4.21 9.38
C SER A 134 15.02 -3.92 9.62
N ARG A 135 15.90 -4.35 8.69
CA ARG A 135 17.35 -4.13 8.76
C ARG A 135 17.78 -2.68 8.50
N HIS A 136 16.88 -1.85 7.97
CA HIS A 136 17.12 -0.45 7.64
C HIS A 136 16.58 0.51 8.71
N ILE A 137 15.76 0.04 9.66
CA ILE A 137 15.08 0.90 10.65
C ILE A 137 16.06 1.78 11.43
N LYS A 138 17.14 1.19 11.94
CA LYS A 138 18.16 1.93 12.66
C LYS A 138 18.83 3.01 11.82
N ASP A 139 19.15 2.69 10.56
CA ASP A 139 19.76 3.64 9.63
C ASP A 139 18.79 4.77 9.24
N ILE A 140 17.51 4.45 9.04
CA ILE A 140 16.46 5.43 8.79
C ILE A 140 16.33 6.35 10.01
N MET A 141 16.19 5.80 11.22
CA MET A 141 16.05 6.54 12.48
C MET A 141 17.21 7.53 12.69
N ASN A 142 18.45 7.08 12.47
CA ASN A 142 19.64 7.93 12.62
C ASN A 142 19.69 9.11 11.64
N ARG A 143 18.99 9.01 10.51
CA ARG A 143 18.93 10.06 9.49
C ARG A 143 17.71 10.95 9.63
N MET A 144 16.73 10.60 10.45
CA MET A 144 15.52 11.40 10.60
C MET A 144 15.87 12.82 11.06
N GLU A 145 15.14 13.81 10.54
CA GLU A 145 15.35 15.20 10.94
C GLU A 145 14.98 15.38 12.41
N VAL A 146 16.00 15.59 13.25
CA VAL A 146 15.91 15.73 14.72
C VAL A 146 15.00 16.88 15.16
N GLY A 147 14.67 17.81 14.25
CA GLY A 147 13.91 19.02 14.55
C GLY A 147 12.39 18.87 14.61
N PHE A 148 11.80 17.76 14.15
CA PHE A 148 10.35 17.73 13.85
C PHE A 148 9.48 16.69 14.57
N HIS A 149 10.01 15.74 15.36
CA HIS A 149 9.20 14.56 15.76
C HIS A 149 8.94 14.33 17.26
N PRO A 150 7.77 14.76 17.78
CA PRO A 150 7.24 14.26 19.05
C PRO A 150 6.55 12.88 18.94
N SER A 151 6.31 12.35 17.73
CA SER A 151 5.52 11.11 17.52
C SER A 151 6.33 9.85 17.20
N ILE A 152 7.62 9.99 16.90
CA ILE A 152 8.54 8.87 16.65
C ILE A 152 9.75 9.10 17.56
N LEU A 153 9.77 8.40 18.70
CA LEU A 153 10.79 8.60 19.72
C LEU A 153 11.94 7.61 19.59
N ASP A 154 11.65 6.42 19.06
CA ASP A 154 12.62 5.32 18.95
C ASP A 154 12.37 4.43 17.72
N GLU A 155 13.23 3.41 17.56
CA GLU A 155 13.13 2.42 16.48
C GLU A 155 11.82 1.62 16.52
N VAL A 156 11.20 1.44 17.70
CA VAL A 156 9.95 0.71 17.88
C VAL A 156 8.79 1.53 17.35
N ASP A 157 8.76 2.82 17.65
CA ASP A 157 7.78 3.76 17.10
C ASP A 157 7.87 3.83 15.59
N LEU A 158 9.09 3.99 15.04
CA LEU A 158 9.30 4.04 13.60
C LEU A 158 8.84 2.75 12.91
N LYS A 159 9.15 1.59 13.51
CA LYS A 159 8.64 0.29 13.06
C LYS A 159 7.11 0.26 13.03
N ASN A 160 6.45 0.72 14.10
CA ASN A 160 5.00 0.72 14.19
C ASN A 160 4.36 1.65 13.15
N VAL A 161 4.98 2.80 12.89
CA VAL A 161 4.57 3.71 11.81
C VAL A 161 4.58 2.98 10.47
N PHE A 162 5.71 2.39 10.06
CA PHE A 162 5.79 1.66 8.79
C PHE A 162 4.79 0.50 8.71
N ILE A 163 4.65 -0.29 9.78
CA ILE A 163 3.68 -1.40 9.81
C ILE A 163 2.25 -0.88 9.62
N ASN A 164 1.87 0.24 10.25
CA ASN A 164 0.54 0.81 10.10
C ASN A 164 0.28 1.30 8.67
N PHE A 165 1.27 1.91 8.02
CA PHE A 165 1.19 2.26 6.60
C PHE A 165 0.96 1.02 5.72
N LEU A 166 1.74 -0.04 5.94
CA LEU A 166 1.60 -1.30 5.21
C LEU A 166 0.24 -1.95 5.43
N LYS A 167 -0.30 -1.92 6.65
CA LYS A 167 -1.64 -2.44 6.96
C LYS A 167 -2.72 -1.68 6.18
N LYS A 168 -2.69 -0.34 6.23
CA LYS A 168 -3.64 0.51 5.50
C LYS A 168 -3.56 0.26 3.99
N PHE A 169 -2.35 0.26 3.44
CA PHE A 169 -2.10 -0.01 2.03
C PHE A 169 -2.59 -1.41 1.62
N SER A 170 -2.36 -2.43 2.46
CA SER A 170 -2.85 -3.79 2.25
C SER A 170 -4.37 -3.88 2.17
N VAL A 171 -5.08 -3.14 3.03
CA VAL A 171 -6.55 -3.07 3.00
C VAL A 171 -7.04 -2.43 1.72
N ASP A 172 -6.46 -1.27 1.33
CA ASP A 172 -6.85 -0.57 0.11
C ASP A 172 -6.68 -1.46 -1.13
N LEU A 173 -5.56 -2.19 -1.25
CA LEU A 173 -5.29 -3.10 -2.36
C LEU A 173 -6.22 -4.31 -2.39
N LEU A 174 -6.53 -4.88 -1.24
CA LEU A 174 -7.44 -6.01 -1.15
C LEU A 174 -8.85 -5.59 -1.60
N ILE A 175 -9.29 -4.40 -1.20
CA ILE A 175 -10.56 -3.81 -1.66
C ILE A 175 -10.54 -3.56 -3.17
N MET A 176 -9.45 -3.00 -3.71
CA MET A 176 -9.29 -2.80 -5.15
C MET A 176 -9.43 -4.12 -5.91
N GLY A 177 -8.77 -5.18 -5.44
CA GLY A 177 -8.87 -6.51 -6.06
C GLY A 177 -10.28 -7.10 -5.99
N ILE A 178 -10.99 -6.91 -4.87
CA ILE A 178 -12.39 -7.34 -4.74
C ILE A 178 -13.28 -6.60 -5.77
N ILE A 179 -13.12 -5.29 -5.90
CA ILE A 179 -13.93 -4.48 -6.82
C ILE A 179 -13.63 -4.81 -8.29
N ASP A 180 -12.36 -4.93 -8.67
CA ASP A 180 -11.95 -5.27 -10.03
C ASP A 180 -12.49 -6.64 -10.47
N GLU A 181 -12.40 -7.66 -9.60
CA GLU A 181 -12.96 -8.98 -9.93
C GLU A 181 -14.48 -8.94 -10.08
N TYR A 182 -15.18 -8.19 -9.22
CA TYR A 182 -16.63 -8.06 -9.33
C TYR A 182 -17.04 -7.45 -10.68
N GLN A 183 -16.37 -6.37 -11.09
CA GLN A 183 -16.64 -5.69 -12.36
C GLN A 183 -16.43 -6.62 -13.56
N ARG A 184 -15.40 -7.46 -13.53
CA ARG A 184 -15.13 -8.43 -14.60
C ARG A 184 -16.13 -9.58 -14.68
N CYS A 185 -16.74 -9.96 -13.55
CA CYS A 185 -17.76 -11.01 -13.54
C CYS A 185 -19.17 -10.49 -13.85
N SER A 186 -19.39 -9.17 -13.79
CA SER A 186 -20.66 -8.53 -14.15
C SER A 186 -20.77 -8.16 -15.62
N ASP A 187 -19.66 -8.18 -16.35
CA ASP A 187 -19.58 -8.04 -17.82
C ASP A 187 -19.75 -9.41 -18.51
#